data_AF-A0A957EWL4-F1
#
_entry.id   AF-A0A957EWL4-F1
#
_cell.length_a   1.000
_cell.length_b   1.000
_cell.length_c   1.000
_cell.angle_alpha   90.00
_cell.angle_beta   90.00
_cell.angle_gamma   90.00
#
_symmetry.space_group_name_H-M   'P 1'
#
loop_
_entity.id
_entity.type
_entity.pdbx_description
1 polymer ?
#
loop_
_entity_poly.entity_id
_entity_poly.type
_entity_poly.pdbx_seq_one_letter_code
_entity_poly.pdbx_strand_id
1 'polypeptide(L)' 'MILITGATGFLGHNLIPQLLAAGHQLRAVVRPRSDTTFLQQHDVEIAYADDITDSLAIAE' A
#
# COMPACT_ATOMS: atom_id res chain seq x y z
N MET A 1 2.79 -8.70 8.61
CA MET A 1 2.59 -7.51 7.74
C MET A 1 1.93 -7.97 6.45
N ILE A 2 0.97 -7.20 5.91
CA ILE A 2 0.27 -7.49 4.65
C ILE A 2 0.73 -6.48 3.59
N LEU A 3 1.22 -6.98 2.46
CA LEU A 3 1.56 -6.18 1.30
C LEU A 3 0.32 -5.93 0.43
N ILE A 4 0.07 -4.69 0.05
CA ILE A 4 -1.04 -4.28 -0.82
C ILE A 4 -0.51 -3.65 -2.10
N THR A 5 -0.87 -4.27 -3.22
CA THR A 5 -0.66 -3.71 -4.57
C THR A 5 -1.91 -2.98 -5.03
N GLY A 6 -1.77 -1.92 -5.83
CA GLY A 6 -2.93 -1.13 -6.27
C GLY A 6 -3.64 -0.42 -5.10
N ALA A 7 -2.90 -0.14 -4.02
CA ALA A 7 -3.39 0.46 -2.79
C ALA A 7 -4.03 1.84 -2.99
N THR A 8 -3.61 2.58 -4.01
CA THR A 8 -4.17 3.89 -4.38
C THR A 8 -5.39 3.78 -5.31
N GLY A 9 -5.82 2.56 -5.67
CA GLY A 9 -6.98 2.31 -6.53
C GLY A 9 -8.28 2.10 -5.74
N PHE A 10 -9.36 1.79 -6.46
CA PHE A 10 -10.69 1.57 -5.87
C PHE A 10 -10.72 0.50 -4.77
N LEU A 11 -10.11 -0.66 -5.03
CA LEU A 11 -10.08 -1.75 -4.05
C LEU A 11 -9.23 -1.38 -2.83
N GLY A 12 -8.06 -0.76 -3.04
CA GLY A 12 -7.20 -0.33 -1.95
C GLY A 12 -7.91 0.62 -0.99
N HIS A 13 -8.60 1.63 -1.51
CA HIS A 13 -9.36 2.59 -0.69
C HIS A 13 -10.46 1.95 0.16
N ASN A 14 -11.04 0.83 -0.28
CA ASN A 14 -12.10 0.14 0.45
C ASN A 14 -11.55 -0.96 1.39
N LEU A 15 -10.45 -1.63 1.02
CA LEU A 15 -9.88 -2.74 1.79
C LEU A 15 -9.01 -2.26 2.94
N ILE A 16 -8.23 -1.19 2.74
CA ILE A 16 -7.27 -0.69 3.74
C ILE A 16 -7.94 -0.36 5.08
N PRO A 17 -9.06 0.40 5.13
CA PRO A 17 -9.72 0.70 6.40
C PRO A 17 -10.21 -0.55 7.12
N GLN A 18 -10.68 -1.56 6.38
CA GLN A 18 -11.17 -2.82 6.95
C GLN A 18 -10.01 -3.66 7.51
N LEU A 19 -8.90 -3.74 6.79
CA LEU A 19 -7.72 -4.49 7.25
C LEU A 19 -7.06 -3.82 8.46
N LEU A 20 -7.01 -2.49 8.51
CA LEU A 20 -6.55 -1.74 9.68
C LEU A 20 -7.49 -1.93 10.87
N ALA A 21 -8.81 -1.87 10.66
CA ALA A 21 -9.80 -2.13 11.72
C ALA A 21 -9.71 -3.57 12.26
N ALA A 22 -9.27 -4.53 11.44
CA ALA A 22 -8.98 -5.90 11.84
C ALA A 22 -7.62 -6.06 12.56
N GLY A 23 -6.84 -4.98 12.73
CA GLY A 23 -5.57 -4.97 13.46
C GLY A 23 -4.35 -5.41 12.64
N HIS A 24 -4.45 -5.40 11.30
CA HIS A 24 -3.32 -5.76 10.44
C HIS A 24 -2.37 -4.58 10.22
N GLN A 25 -1.07 -4.88 10.20
CA GLN A 25 -0.04 -3.95 9.72
C GLN A 25 0.08 -4.03 8.21
N LEU A 26 0.06 -2.88 7.54
CA LEU A 26 -0.01 -2.78 6.09
C LEU A 26 1.21 -2.08 5.51
N ARG A 27 1.68 -2.60 4.38
CA ARG A 27 2.65 -1.95 3.49
C ARG A 27 2.08 -1.89 2.09
N ALA A 28 2.18 -0.74 1.44
CA ALA A 28 1.67 -0.50 0.11
C ALA A 28 2.82 -0.27 -0.87
N VAL A 29 2.82 -1.00 -1.99
CA VAL A 29 3.73 -0.73 -3.11
C VAL A 29 3.02 0.17 -4.10
N VAL A 30 3.61 1.34 -4.34
CA VAL A 30 3.03 2.40 -5.17
C VAL A 30 4.04 2.91 -6.19
N ARG A 31 3.53 3.40 -7.31
CA ARG A 31 4.38 4.08 -8.31
C ARG A 31 4.80 5.46 -7.80
N PRO A 32 6.01 5.95 -8.12
CA PRO A 32 6.51 7.25 -7.66
C PRO A 32 5.60 8.46 -7.93
N ARG A 33 4.75 8.37 -8.96
CA ARG A 33 3.83 9.44 -9.37
C ARG A 33 2.38 9.22 -8.91
N SER A 34 2.10 8.20 -8.10
CA SER A 34 0.77 7.97 -7.55
C SER A 34 0.46 8.98 -6.43
N ASP A 35 -0.81 9.36 -6.28
CA ASP A 35 -1.28 10.07 -5.09
C ASP A 35 -1.32 9.11 -3.90
N THR A 36 -0.51 9.40 -2.88
CA THR A 36 -0.37 8.60 -1.66
C THR A 36 -1.01 9.24 -0.44
N THR A 37 -1.72 10.36 -0.59
CA THR A 37 -2.31 11.11 0.53
C THR A 37 -3.18 10.23 1.41
N PHE A 38 -4.03 9.39 0.79
CA PHE A 38 -4.88 8.43 1.49
C PHE A 38 -4.09 7.42 2.34
N LEU A 39 -2.96 6.92 1.83
CA LEU A 39 -2.13 5.94 2.53
C LEU A 39 -1.42 6.57 3.72
N GLN A 40 -0.92 7.80 3.55
CA GLN A 40 -0.27 8.57 4.60
C GLN A 40 -1.25 8.91 5.73
N GLN A 41 -2.50 9.27 5.40
CA GLN A 41 -3.56 9.54 6.39
C GLN A 41 -3.92 8.32 7.26
N HIS A 42 -3.62 7.12 6.79
CA HIS A 42 -3.89 5.86 7.49
C HIS A 42 -2.63 5.22 8.08
N ASP A 43 -1.51 5.95 8.13
CA ASP A 43 -0.21 5.47 8.62
C ASP A 43 0.24 4.13 7.96
N VAL A 44 -0.13 3.93 6.70
CA VAL A 44 0.30 2.75 5.93
C VAL A 44 1.75 2.95 5.48
N GLU A 45 2.59 1.94 5.66
CA GLU A 45 3.97 1.98 5.16
C GLU A 45 3.98 2.04 3.63
N ILE A 46 4.82 2.89 3.03
CA ILE A 46 4.85 3.10 1.58
C ILE A 46 6.21 2.68 1.03
N ALA A 47 6.19 1.72 0.11
CA ALA A 47 7.33 1.38 -0.73
C ALA A 47 7.09 1.89 -2.16
N TYR A 48 8.05 2.62 -2.71
CA TYR A 48 7.97 3.13 -4.07
C TYR A 48 8.63 2.17 -5.06
N ALA A 49 7.94 1.86 -6.16
CA ALA A 49 8.45 1.04 -7.25
C ALA A 49 7.80 1.42 -8.58
N ASP A 50 8.57 1.50 -9.66
CA ASP A 50 7.99 1.76 -10.99
C ASP A 50 7.15 0.58 -11.49
N ASP A 51 7.56 -0.65 -11.15
CA ASP A 51 6.91 -1.90 -11.53
C ASP A 51 6.82 -2.84 -10.32
N ILE A 52 5.74 -3.62 -10.23
CA ILE A 52 5.51 -4.58 -9.13
C ILE A 52 6.45 -5.79 -9.19
N THR A 53 7.07 -6.04 -10.33
CA THR A 53 8.07 -7.09 -10.53
C THR A 53 9.43 -6.75 -9.95
N ASP A 54 9.64 -5.53 -9.45
CA ASP A 54 10.82 -5.17 -8.66
C ASP A 54 10.81 -5.94 -7.33
N SER A 55 11.61 -7.01 -7.27
CA SER A 55 11.71 -7.88 -6.10
C SER A 55 12.14 -7.15 -4.84
N LEU A 56 12.93 -6.07 -4.96
CA LEU A 56 13.38 -5.31 -3.80
C LEU A 56 12.22 -4.52 -3.16
N ALA A 57 11.28 -4.05 -3.98
CA ALA A 57 10.13 -3.29 -3.51
C ALA A 57 9.10 -4.14 -2.75
N ILE A 58 9.05 -5.45 -3.04
CA ILE A 58 8.12 -6.40 -2.42
C ILE A 58 8.79 -7.32 -1.37
N ALA A 59 10.10 -7.19 -1.17
CA ALA A 59 10.85 -7.96 -0.17
C ALA A 59 10.45 -7.57 1.26
N GLU A 60 10.52 -8.54 2.18
CA GLU A 60 10.18 -8.41 3.61
C GLU A 60 11.09 -7.43 4.36
#